data_AF-A0AAF0P8X9-F1
#
_entry.id   AF-A0AAF0P8X9-F1
#
_cell.length_a   1.000
_cell.length_b   1.000
_cell.length_c   1.000
_cell.angle_alpha   90.00
_cell.angle_beta   90.00
_cell.angle_gamma   90.00
#
_symmetry.space_group_name_H-M   'P 1'
#
loop_
_entity.id
_entity.type
_entity.pdbx_description
1 polymer ?
#
loop_
_entity_poly.entity_id
_entity_poly.type
_entity_poly.pdbx_seq_one_letter_code
_entity_poly.pdbx_strand_id
1 'polypeptide(L)'
;MREEATAFVPGHVTGFFSAHPDDDPTKAGSRGAGLTLTDGVEVTVERAAETTVFLDDVEIEIEPVETVLETLDVSARIDATSELPIGSGFGVSGAMALGTALAANRVFGCKLSMNELVTIAHGAEVQAGTGLGDVVAQAHGGVPIRLEPGGPQDNKLDAVPARARVEYVTFGELSTADVLSGDTEQLTAAGQEALSRVVEEPTLLSFMYASRLFARDAELLTDRVRETIAEVSDADGQASMAMLGETVFALGTGLSDAGYEPSVCATHPAGAVLK
;
A
#
# COMPACT_ATOMS: atom_id res chain seq x y z
N MET A 1 -8.10 24.21 21.09
CA MET A 1 -7.41 23.05 20.48
C MET A 1 -8.46 22.25 19.75
N ARG A 2 -8.13 21.56 18.65
CA ARG A 2 -9.12 20.67 18.00
C ARG A 2 -9.26 19.41 18.86
N GLU A 3 -10.49 18.94 19.03
CA GLU A 3 -10.78 17.72 19.79
C GLU A 3 -10.45 16.48 18.95
N GLU A 4 -10.71 16.57 17.64
CA GLU A 4 -10.43 15.52 16.67
C GLU A 4 -9.88 16.06 15.33
N ALA A 5 -9.31 15.18 14.53
CA ALA A 5 -9.00 15.40 13.12
C ALA A 5 -9.10 14.09 12.33
N THR A 6 -9.48 14.19 11.06
CA THR A 6 -9.56 13.04 10.15
C THR A 6 -8.53 13.18 9.04
N ALA A 7 -7.85 12.08 8.70
CA ALA A 7 -7.05 11.94 7.50
C ALA A 7 -7.67 10.87 6.57
N PHE A 8 -7.56 11.06 5.27
CA PHE A 8 -7.78 10.01 4.29
C PHE A 8 -6.44 9.53 3.75
N VAL A 9 -6.27 8.22 3.66
CA VAL A 9 -5.10 7.60 3.05
C VAL A 9 -5.57 6.63 1.98
N PRO A 10 -5.11 6.76 0.72
CA PRO A 10 -5.53 5.86 -0.34
C PRO A 10 -5.06 4.43 -0.07
N GLY A 11 -5.82 3.44 -0.54
CA GLY A 11 -5.29 2.08 -0.67
C GLY A 11 -4.09 2.05 -1.61
N HIS A 12 -3.20 1.08 -1.42
CA HIS A 12 -2.07 0.88 -2.32
C HIS A 12 -1.98 -0.57 -2.77
N VAL A 13 -1.94 -0.76 -4.09
CA VAL A 13 -1.69 -2.05 -4.72
C VAL A 13 -0.27 -2.06 -5.25
N THR A 14 0.57 -2.91 -4.66
CA THR A 14 1.90 -3.21 -5.23
C THR A 14 1.74 -4.15 -6.42
N GLY A 15 2.31 -3.78 -7.58
CA GLY A 15 2.34 -4.64 -8.77
C GLY A 15 3.58 -5.54 -8.82
N PHE A 16 4.72 -5.03 -8.37
CA PHE A 16 5.96 -5.80 -8.19
C PHE A 16 6.88 -5.08 -7.20
N PHE A 17 7.83 -5.82 -6.62
CA PHE A 17 8.78 -5.24 -5.69
C PHE A 17 10.07 -6.06 -5.56
N SER A 18 11.10 -5.45 -5.00
CA SER A 18 12.26 -6.13 -4.41
C SER A 18 12.44 -5.60 -2.99
N ALA A 19 12.65 -6.48 -2.03
CA ALA A 19 12.88 -6.11 -0.64
C ALA A 19 14.35 -5.70 -0.41
N HIS A 20 14.55 -4.64 0.37
CA HIS A 20 15.88 -4.13 0.74
C HIS A 20 15.88 -3.95 2.27
N PRO A 21 16.19 -5.01 3.03
CA PRO A 21 16.27 -4.93 4.48
C PRO A 21 17.48 -4.09 4.91
N ASP A 22 17.34 -3.40 6.04
CA ASP A 22 18.40 -2.63 6.70
C ASP A 22 18.13 -2.69 8.22
N ASP A 23 19.19 -2.57 9.03
CA ASP A 23 19.05 -2.49 10.49
C ASP A 23 18.37 -1.17 10.92
N ASP A 24 18.48 -0.13 10.09
CA ASP A 24 17.79 1.14 10.26
C ASP A 24 16.42 1.09 9.57
N PRO A 25 15.29 1.13 10.32
CA PRO A 25 13.95 1.02 9.75
C PRO A 25 13.60 2.19 8.82
N THR A 26 14.31 3.32 8.94
CA THR A 26 14.11 4.47 8.04
C THR A 26 14.76 4.28 6.66
N LYS A 27 15.74 3.37 6.56
CA LYS A 27 16.44 3.01 5.31
C LYS A 27 15.93 1.73 4.69
N ALA A 28 15.52 0.79 5.54
CA ALA A 28 14.86 -0.43 5.11
C ALA A 28 13.60 -0.09 4.32
N GLY A 29 13.36 -0.83 3.24
CA GLY A 29 12.18 -0.62 2.42
C GLY A 29 12.18 -1.48 1.17
N SER A 30 11.56 -0.97 0.12
CA SER A 30 11.42 -1.69 -1.14
C SER A 30 11.64 -0.78 -2.34
N ARG A 31 12.12 -1.39 -3.42
CA ARG A 31 11.99 -0.83 -4.77
C ARG A 31 10.83 -1.54 -5.46
N GLY A 32 10.23 -0.92 -6.47
CA GLY A 32 9.12 -1.51 -7.21
C GLY A 32 8.15 -0.48 -7.75
N ALA A 33 6.97 -0.90 -8.18
CA ALA A 33 5.91 0.02 -8.57
C ALA A 33 4.54 -0.49 -8.13
N GLY A 34 3.60 0.43 -8.03
CA GLY A 34 2.22 0.15 -7.65
C GLY A 34 1.28 1.25 -8.09
N LEU A 35 0.05 1.18 -7.63
CA LEU A 35 -0.95 2.23 -7.83
C LEU A 35 -1.73 2.47 -6.54
N THR A 36 -2.05 3.73 -6.30
CA THR A 36 -2.90 4.13 -5.18
C THR A 36 -4.35 4.22 -5.63
N LEU A 37 -5.30 3.87 -4.78
CA LEU A 37 -6.72 3.77 -5.09
C LEU A 37 -7.49 4.95 -4.49
N THR A 38 -8.59 5.36 -5.14
CA THR A 38 -9.55 6.28 -4.55
C THR A 38 -10.32 5.67 -3.40
N ASP A 39 -10.38 4.34 -3.36
CA ASP A 39 -10.84 3.59 -2.20
C ASP A 39 -9.69 3.56 -1.19
N GLY A 40 -9.97 3.76 0.08
CA GLY A 40 -8.93 3.92 1.08
C GLY A 40 -9.40 3.74 2.50
N VAL A 41 -8.64 4.36 3.41
CA VAL A 41 -8.91 4.35 4.85
C VAL A 41 -9.08 5.78 5.32
N GLU A 42 -10.18 6.03 6.00
CA GLU A 42 -10.39 7.25 6.80
C GLU A 42 -9.97 6.97 8.23
N VAL A 43 -9.10 7.81 8.78
CA VAL A 43 -8.59 7.67 10.15
C VAL A 43 -8.90 8.94 10.92
N THR A 44 -9.76 8.83 11.91
CA THR A 44 -10.07 9.90 12.87
C THR A 44 -9.28 9.67 14.15
N VAL A 45 -8.60 10.72 14.62
CA VAL A 45 -7.88 10.72 15.88
C VAL A 45 -8.56 11.70 16.83
N GLU A 46 -8.91 11.24 18.02
CA GLU A 46 -9.45 12.04 19.13
C GLU A 46 -8.51 11.94 20.34
N ARG A 47 -8.40 13.01 21.13
CA ARG A 47 -7.67 12.96 22.40
C ARG A 47 -8.34 11.99 23.38
N ALA A 48 -7.57 11.06 23.93
CA ALA A 48 -8.03 10.15 24.97
C ALA A 48 -6.96 9.98 26.07
N ALA A 49 -7.38 9.50 27.24
CA ALA A 49 -6.45 9.20 28.33
C ALA A 49 -5.66 7.91 28.09
N GLU A 50 -6.23 6.98 27.33
CA GLU A 50 -5.66 5.68 26.98
C GLU A 50 -5.76 5.49 25.46
N THR A 51 -4.81 4.75 24.90
CA THR A 51 -4.81 4.44 23.47
C THR A 51 -5.81 3.33 23.19
N THR A 52 -6.72 3.58 22.23
CA THR A 52 -7.66 2.56 21.73
C THR A 52 -7.80 2.70 20.22
N VAL A 53 -7.85 1.58 19.50
CA VAL A 53 -7.90 1.55 18.03
C VAL A 53 -9.11 0.76 17.58
N PHE A 54 -9.93 1.37 16.74
CA PHE A 54 -11.12 0.79 16.14
C PHE A 54 -10.99 0.80 14.62
N LEU A 55 -11.41 -0.29 13.99
CA LEU A 55 -11.58 -0.39 12.55
C LEU A 55 -12.97 -0.96 12.27
N ASP A 56 -13.79 -0.19 11.55
CA ASP A 56 -15.17 -0.53 11.24
C ASP A 56 -15.97 -0.94 12.51
N ASP A 57 -15.85 -0.10 13.56
CA ASP A 57 -16.46 -0.27 14.90
C ASP A 57 -15.95 -1.46 15.72
N VAL A 58 -14.93 -2.19 15.25
CA VAL A 58 -14.31 -3.30 15.98
C VAL A 58 -13.00 -2.84 16.59
N GLU A 59 -12.85 -3.04 17.90
CA GLU A 59 -11.57 -2.79 18.59
C GLU A 59 -10.53 -3.83 18.17
N ILE A 60 -9.38 -3.36 17.73
CA ILE A 60 -8.28 -4.18 17.20
C ILE A 60 -6.93 -3.66 17.67
N GLU A 61 -5.92 -4.51 17.59
CA GLU A 61 -4.52 -4.13 17.81
C GLU A 61 -3.82 -3.99 16.45
N ILE A 62 -3.22 -2.82 16.19
CA ILE A 62 -2.36 -2.57 15.03
C ILE A 62 -1.06 -1.97 15.53
N GLU A 63 -0.04 -2.82 15.63
CA GLU A 63 1.30 -2.47 16.15
C GLU A 63 1.91 -1.22 15.47
N PRO A 64 1.81 -1.03 14.13
CA PRO A 64 2.24 0.22 13.50
C PRO A 64 1.56 1.48 14.06
N VAL A 65 0.25 1.43 14.33
CA VAL A 65 -0.51 2.58 14.86
C VAL A 65 -0.05 2.92 16.28
N GLU A 66 0.14 1.91 17.11
CA GLU A 66 0.66 2.05 18.48
C GLU A 66 2.06 2.68 18.47
N THR A 67 2.95 2.16 17.62
CA THR A 67 4.32 2.67 17.45
C THR A 67 4.32 4.14 17.02
N VAL A 68 3.42 4.55 16.12
CA VAL A 68 3.27 5.96 15.72
C VAL A 68 2.89 6.84 16.93
N LEU A 69 1.92 6.43 17.73
CA LEU A 69 1.44 7.21 18.88
C LEU A 69 2.51 7.29 19.98
N GLU A 70 3.21 6.20 20.25
CA GLU A 70 4.35 6.16 21.16
C GLU A 70 5.47 7.09 20.70
N THR A 71 5.81 7.07 19.40
CA THR A 71 6.85 7.94 18.83
C THR A 71 6.48 9.43 18.92
N LEU A 72 5.18 9.74 18.83
CA LEU A 72 4.66 11.10 18.98
C LEU A 72 4.47 11.50 20.46
N ASP A 73 4.66 10.59 21.41
CA ASP A 73 4.42 10.76 22.86
C ASP A 73 2.98 11.22 23.17
N VAL A 74 1.99 10.54 22.58
CA VAL A 74 0.56 10.86 22.73
C VAL A 74 -0.30 9.63 22.98
N SER A 75 -1.44 9.83 23.64
CA SER A 75 -2.50 8.83 23.80
C SER A 75 -3.78 9.35 23.15
N ALA A 76 -4.44 8.49 22.39
CA ALA A 76 -5.59 8.88 21.56
C ALA A 76 -6.56 7.72 21.34
N ARG A 77 -7.81 8.07 21.05
CA ARG A 77 -8.76 7.16 20.42
C ARG A 77 -8.62 7.28 18.91
N ILE A 78 -8.54 6.15 18.23
CA ILE A 78 -8.38 6.05 16.78
C ILE A 78 -9.59 5.31 16.26
N ASP A 79 -10.38 5.98 15.43
CA ASP A 79 -11.52 5.40 14.73
C ASP A 79 -11.21 5.40 13.24
N ALA A 80 -11.10 4.20 12.67
CA ALA A 80 -10.84 4.02 11.25
C ALA A 80 -12.02 3.36 10.53
N THR A 81 -12.23 3.75 9.28
CA THR A 81 -13.19 3.10 8.36
C THR A 81 -12.46 2.76 7.07
N SER A 82 -12.60 1.52 6.59
CA SER A 82 -11.91 1.04 5.39
C SER A 82 -12.89 0.60 4.30
N GLU A 83 -12.68 1.09 3.08
CA GLU A 83 -13.37 0.57 1.89
C GLU A 83 -12.69 -0.71 1.34
N LEU A 84 -11.57 -1.10 1.94
CA LEU A 84 -10.67 -2.15 1.47
C LEU A 84 -10.60 -3.29 2.49
N PRO A 85 -10.58 -4.56 2.04
CA PRO A 85 -10.40 -5.68 2.93
C PRO A 85 -8.97 -5.72 3.50
N ILE A 86 -8.86 -6.04 4.79
CA ILE A 86 -7.58 -6.22 5.48
C ILE A 86 -6.86 -7.47 4.93
N GLY A 87 -5.53 -7.51 5.03
CA GLY A 87 -4.73 -8.69 4.65
C GLY A 87 -4.74 -9.05 3.16
N SER A 88 -5.34 -8.20 2.32
CA SER A 88 -5.67 -8.51 0.93
C SER A 88 -4.79 -7.77 -0.09
N GLY A 89 -3.62 -7.29 0.34
CA GLY A 89 -2.63 -6.63 -0.53
C GLY A 89 -2.88 -5.14 -0.82
N PHE A 90 -3.67 -4.46 0.02
CA PHE A 90 -4.04 -3.05 -0.16
C PHE A 90 -3.31 -2.04 0.75
N GLY A 91 -2.42 -2.50 1.62
CA GLY A 91 -1.65 -1.63 2.53
C GLY A 91 -2.49 -0.94 3.61
N VAL A 92 -3.54 -1.60 4.13
CA VAL A 92 -4.45 -1.02 5.14
C VAL A 92 -3.72 -0.65 6.43
N SER A 93 -2.76 -1.47 6.90
CA SER A 93 -1.96 -1.17 8.11
C SER A 93 -1.12 0.11 7.93
N GLY A 94 -0.43 0.23 6.80
CA GLY A 94 0.32 1.44 6.45
C GLY A 94 -0.58 2.67 6.29
N ALA A 95 -1.78 2.48 5.75
CA ALA A 95 -2.77 3.54 5.64
C ALA A 95 -3.23 4.03 7.02
N MET A 96 -3.48 3.11 7.96
CA MET A 96 -3.83 3.46 9.33
C MET A 96 -2.68 4.14 10.08
N ALA A 97 -1.44 3.68 9.92
CA ALA A 97 -0.26 4.30 10.52
C ALA A 97 -0.06 5.74 10.00
N LEU A 98 -0.11 5.94 8.68
CA LEU A 98 0.07 7.26 8.06
C LEU A 98 -1.08 8.20 8.41
N GLY A 99 -2.33 7.71 8.36
CA GLY A 99 -3.51 8.50 8.73
C GLY A 99 -3.45 8.95 10.20
N THR A 100 -3.04 8.04 11.09
CA THR A 100 -2.81 8.34 12.51
C THR A 100 -1.74 9.40 12.68
N ALA A 101 -0.59 9.28 12.02
CA ALA A 101 0.49 10.27 12.12
C ALA A 101 0.01 11.68 11.70
N LEU A 102 -0.71 11.77 10.56
CA LEU A 102 -1.25 13.03 10.05
C LEU A 102 -2.28 13.65 10.99
N ALA A 103 -3.27 12.88 11.41
CA ALA A 103 -4.35 13.35 12.28
C ALA A 103 -3.86 13.68 13.70
N ALA A 104 -2.98 12.86 14.27
CA ALA A 104 -2.36 13.12 15.56
C ALA A 104 -1.51 14.40 15.53
N ASN A 105 -0.69 14.62 14.50
CA ASN A 105 0.06 15.87 14.34
C ASN A 105 -0.86 17.10 14.39
N ARG A 106 -2.07 16.99 13.83
CA ARG A 106 -3.07 18.07 13.81
C ARG A 106 -3.76 18.29 15.16
N VAL A 107 -4.09 17.21 15.87
CA VAL A 107 -4.81 17.23 17.17
C VAL A 107 -3.87 17.63 18.31
N PHE A 108 -2.66 17.09 18.32
CA PHE A 108 -1.67 17.31 19.36
C PHE A 108 -0.74 18.50 19.08
N GLY A 109 -0.71 18.98 17.84
CA GLY A 109 0.09 20.16 17.47
C GLY A 109 1.58 19.86 17.53
N CYS A 110 1.99 18.68 17.09
CA CYS A 110 3.38 18.22 17.09
C CYS A 110 4.27 19.05 16.14
N LYS A 111 3.66 19.75 15.15
CA LYS A 111 4.31 20.65 14.19
C LYS A 111 5.39 19.97 13.34
N LEU A 112 5.18 18.69 13.06
CA LEU A 112 6.04 17.92 12.16
C LEU A 112 5.64 18.15 10.71
N SER A 113 6.64 18.09 9.82
CA SER A 113 6.48 18.15 8.37
C SER A 113 5.95 16.84 7.79
N MET A 114 5.47 16.87 6.54
CA MET A 114 4.98 15.68 5.86
C MET A 114 6.03 14.56 5.82
N ASN A 115 7.29 14.88 5.49
CA ASN A 115 8.34 13.86 5.42
C ASN A 115 8.63 13.24 6.79
N GLU A 116 8.61 14.02 7.88
CA GLU A 116 8.78 13.46 9.23
C GLU A 116 7.63 12.51 9.60
N LEU A 117 6.39 12.87 9.28
CA LEU A 117 5.21 12.02 9.56
C LEU A 117 5.23 10.73 8.74
N VAL A 118 5.59 10.83 7.46
CA VAL A 118 5.75 9.66 6.58
C VAL A 118 6.92 8.79 7.07
N THR A 119 8.02 9.36 7.53
CA THR A 119 9.14 8.60 8.13
C THR A 119 8.68 7.85 9.38
N ILE A 120 7.91 8.48 10.27
CA ILE A 120 7.39 7.83 11.49
C ILE A 120 6.49 6.64 11.13
N ALA A 121 5.51 6.85 10.25
CA ALA A 121 4.61 5.78 9.82
C ALA A 121 5.33 4.66 9.06
N HIS A 122 6.31 5.00 8.21
CA HIS A 122 7.11 4.02 7.47
C HIS A 122 7.95 3.19 8.42
N GLY A 123 8.67 3.83 9.36
CA GLY A 123 9.48 3.13 10.34
C GLY A 123 8.65 2.16 11.19
N ALA A 124 7.44 2.57 11.60
CA ALA A 124 6.51 1.73 12.34
C ALA A 124 6.08 0.46 11.55
N GLU A 125 5.76 0.60 10.27
CA GLU A 125 5.42 -0.55 9.39
C GLU A 125 6.60 -1.50 9.17
N VAL A 126 7.80 -0.94 9.00
CA VAL A 126 9.02 -1.75 8.84
C VAL A 126 9.33 -2.53 10.12
N GLN A 127 9.22 -1.89 11.30
CA GLN A 127 9.48 -2.52 12.59
C GLN A 127 8.50 -3.66 12.88
N ALA A 128 7.23 -3.48 12.54
CA ALA A 128 6.19 -4.51 12.66
C ALA A 128 6.31 -5.62 11.59
N GLY A 129 7.16 -5.44 10.57
CA GLY A 129 7.29 -6.39 9.46
C GLY A 129 6.05 -6.49 8.57
N THR A 130 5.16 -5.50 8.61
CA THR A 130 3.87 -5.50 7.90
C THR A 130 3.95 -4.87 6.52
N GLY A 131 4.93 -3.98 6.28
CA GLY A 131 5.06 -3.27 5.01
C GLY A 131 6.45 -2.66 4.79
N LEU A 132 6.89 -2.65 3.53
CA LEU A 132 8.20 -2.09 3.12
C LEU A 132 8.09 -0.91 2.14
N GLY A 133 6.88 -0.50 1.79
CA GLY A 133 6.74 0.63 0.88
C GLY A 133 5.32 1.07 0.54
N ASP A 134 4.32 0.62 1.30
CA ASP A 134 2.95 1.10 1.15
C ASP A 134 2.85 2.55 1.64
N VAL A 135 3.37 2.86 2.83
CA VAL A 135 3.31 4.22 3.41
C VAL A 135 3.86 5.29 2.47
N VAL A 136 5.04 5.07 1.89
CA VAL A 136 5.67 6.04 0.98
C VAL A 136 4.89 6.17 -0.35
N ALA A 137 4.30 5.08 -0.83
CA ALA A 137 3.46 5.08 -2.03
C ALA A 137 2.13 5.79 -1.78
N GLN A 138 1.51 5.55 -0.63
CA GLN A 138 0.27 6.18 -0.17
C GLN A 138 0.45 7.67 0.09
N ALA A 139 1.59 8.08 0.65
CA ALA A 139 1.94 9.49 0.80
C ALA A 139 2.16 10.18 -0.55
N HIS A 140 2.70 9.49 -1.55
CA HIS A 140 2.96 10.05 -2.87
C HIS A 140 1.70 10.14 -3.75
N GLY A 141 0.85 9.11 -3.74
CA GLY A 141 -0.30 9.01 -4.63
C GLY A 141 0.05 8.67 -6.08
N GLY A 142 -0.97 8.53 -6.91
CA GLY A 142 -0.86 8.20 -8.34
C GLY A 142 -0.44 6.75 -8.56
N VAL A 143 0.52 6.58 -9.48
CA VAL A 143 1.10 5.28 -9.87
C VAL A 143 2.61 5.32 -9.57
N PRO A 144 2.99 5.22 -8.28
CA PRO A 144 4.37 5.46 -7.85
C PRO A 144 5.34 4.37 -8.31
N ILE A 145 6.55 4.80 -8.62
CA ILE A 145 7.74 3.98 -8.90
C ILE A 145 8.76 4.26 -7.79
N ARG A 146 9.05 3.26 -6.97
CA ARG A 146 10.06 3.30 -5.91
C ARG A 146 11.42 2.92 -6.52
N LEU A 147 12.23 3.94 -6.83
CA LEU A 147 13.55 3.78 -7.45
C LEU A 147 14.62 3.40 -6.42
N GLU A 148 14.56 4.01 -5.23
CA GLU A 148 15.45 3.70 -4.09
C GLU A 148 14.60 3.30 -2.88
N PRO A 149 15.08 2.36 -2.03
CA PRO A 149 14.34 1.90 -0.85
C PRO A 149 14.35 2.95 0.27
N GLY A 150 13.53 2.71 1.30
CA GLY A 150 13.50 3.50 2.52
C GLY A 150 12.35 4.50 2.62
N GLY A 151 12.40 5.27 3.70
CA GLY A 151 11.53 6.42 3.95
C GLY A 151 11.99 7.67 3.18
N PRO A 152 11.29 8.80 3.34
CA PRO A 152 11.50 10.03 2.54
C PRO A 152 12.90 10.64 2.50
N GLN A 153 13.80 10.28 3.43
CA GLN A 153 15.18 10.81 3.47
C GLN A 153 16.16 9.97 2.65
N ASP A 154 15.86 8.69 2.45
CA ASP A 154 16.75 7.71 1.81
C ASP A 154 16.19 7.25 0.46
N ASN A 155 14.87 7.32 0.28
CA ASN A 155 14.23 6.87 -0.94
C ASN A 155 14.29 7.88 -2.09
N LYS A 156 13.88 7.38 -3.25
CA LYS A 156 13.64 8.17 -4.44
C LYS A 156 12.41 7.63 -5.12
N LEU A 157 11.38 8.46 -5.19
CA LEU A 157 10.14 8.15 -5.88
C LEU A 157 10.09 8.85 -7.23
N ASP A 158 9.52 8.16 -8.21
CA ASP A 158 9.04 8.68 -9.48
C ASP A 158 7.61 8.16 -9.69
N ALA A 159 6.98 8.40 -10.84
CA ALA A 159 5.66 7.86 -11.12
C ALA A 159 5.42 7.66 -12.62
N VAL A 160 4.54 6.70 -12.93
CA VAL A 160 3.90 6.66 -14.25
C VAL A 160 2.96 7.87 -14.33
N PRO A 161 3.11 8.79 -15.29
CA PRO A 161 2.32 10.02 -15.39
C PRO A 161 0.95 9.74 -16.03
N ALA A 162 0.18 8.82 -15.45
CA ALA A 162 -1.11 8.38 -15.94
C ALA A 162 -2.11 8.20 -14.80
N ARG A 163 -3.38 8.10 -15.17
CA ARG A 163 -4.47 7.70 -14.29
C ARG A 163 -5.21 6.54 -14.92
N ALA A 164 -5.78 5.68 -14.09
CA ALA A 164 -6.56 4.56 -14.54
C ALA A 164 -7.86 4.44 -13.75
N ARG A 165 -8.92 3.96 -14.42
CA ARG A 165 -9.99 3.25 -13.75
C ARG A 165 -9.45 1.88 -13.35
N VAL A 166 -9.69 1.47 -12.12
CA VAL A 166 -9.20 0.21 -11.55
C VAL A 166 -10.40 -0.62 -11.10
N GLU A 167 -10.36 -1.90 -11.42
CA GLU A 167 -11.26 -2.91 -10.87
C GLU A 167 -10.45 -3.88 -10.02
N TYR A 168 -11.03 -4.40 -8.94
CA TYR A 168 -10.39 -5.45 -8.17
C TYR A 168 -11.40 -6.46 -7.61
N VAL A 169 -10.93 -7.70 -7.46
CA VAL A 169 -11.64 -8.78 -6.79
C VAL A 169 -10.69 -9.46 -5.81
N THR A 170 -11.17 -9.70 -4.59
CA THR A 170 -10.41 -10.33 -3.51
C THR A 170 -11.02 -11.70 -3.21
N PHE A 171 -10.16 -12.71 -3.12
CA PHE A 171 -10.53 -14.09 -2.84
C PHE A 171 -10.11 -14.55 -1.44
N GLY A 172 -9.16 -13.85 -0.82
CA GLY A 172 -8.63 -14.17 0.49
C GLY A 172 -7.35 -13.38 0.80
N GLU A 173 -6.77 -13.72 1.94
CA GLU A 173 -5.54 -13.12 2.46
C GLU A 173 -4.33 -13.98 2.09
N LEU A 174 -3.16 -13.35 1.95
CA LEU A 174 -1.88 -14.05 1.90
C LEU A 174 -0.96 -13.47 2.97
N SER A 175 -0.17 -14.34 3.61
CA SER A 175 0.78 -13.91 4.64
C SER A 175 1.98 -13.20 4.01
N THR A 176 2.04 -11.88 4.18
CA THR A 176 3.20 -11.05 3.80
C THR A 176 4.49 -11.59 4.43
N ALA A 177 4.45 -11.92 5.72
CA ALA A 177 5.61 -12.41 6.46
C ALA A 177 6.14 -13.74 5.91
N ASP A 178 5.26 -14.66 5.52
CA ASP A 178 5.69 -15.95 4.95
C ASP A 178 6.39 -15.76 3.60
N VAL A 179 5.90 -14.84 2.76
CA VAL A 179 6.53 -14.51 1.47
C VAL A 179 7.89 -13.83 1.69
N LEU A 180 8.02 -12.94 2.67
CA LEU A 180 9.26 -12.21 2.94
C LEU A 180 10.31 -13.00 3.73
N SER A 181 9.92 -14.07 4.42
CA SER A 181 10.82 -14.92 5.23
C SER A 181 11.49 -16.05 4.45
N GLY A 182 11.08 -16.29 3.20
CA GLY A 182 11.65 -17.29 2.30
C GLY A 182 12.95 -16.88 1.61
N ASP A 183 13.37 -17.66 0.61
CA ASP A 183 14.49 -17.28 -0.27
C ASP A 183 14.06 -16.13 -1.19
N THR A 184 14.48 -14.92 -0.83
CA THR A 184 14.11 -13.69 -1.53
C THR A 184 15.01 -13.38 -2.73
N GLU A 185 15.99 -14.22 -3.08
CA GLU A 185 16.88 -13.96 -4.22
C GLU A 185 16.10 -13.93 -5.54
N GLN A 186 15.24 -14.92 -5.77
CA GLN A 186 14.40 -14.99 -6.98
C GLN A 186 13.43 -13.81 -7.06
N LEU A 187 12.78 -13.49 -5.92
CA LEU A 187 11.88 -12.34 -5.81
C LEU A 187 12.62 -11.03 -6.12
N THR A 188 13.81 -10.85 -5.54
CA THR A 188 14.64 -9.66 -5.73
C THR A 188 15.07 -9.51 -7.19
N ALA A 189 15.51 -10.60 -7.83
CA ALA A 189 15.89 -10.59 -9.23
C ALA A 189 14.71 -10.25 -10.16
N ALA A 190 13.55 -10.88 -9.95
CA ALA A 190 12.33 -10.59 -10.70
C ALA A 190 11.89 -9.12 -10.50
N GLY A 191 11.99 -8.60 -9.28
CA GLY A 191 11.65 -7.22 -8.95
C GLY A 191 12.57 -6.19 -9.61
N GLN A 192 13.87 -6.48 -9.69
CA GLN A 192 14.85 -5.62 -10.37
C GLN A 192 14.61 -5.56 -11.88
N GLU A 193 14.35 -6.70 -12.52
CA GLU A 193 14.02 -6.77 -13.95
C GLU A 193 12.71 -6.03 -14.25
N ALA A 194 11.69 -6.24 -13.43
CA ALA A 194 10.41 -5.53 -13.53
C ALA A 194 10.58 -4.01 -13.39
N LEU A 195 11.41 -3.56 -12.44
CA LEU A 195 11.71 -2.14 -12.27
C LEU A 195 12.44 -1.55 -13.48
N SER A 196 13.46 -2.24 -14.01
CA SER A 196 14.20 -1.79 -15.18
C SER A 196 13.26 -1.52 -16.36
N ARG A 197 12.33 -2.45 -16.60
CA ARG A 197 11.34 -2.35 -17.67
C ARG A 197 10.41 -1.14 -17.52
N VAL A 198 9.91 -0.89 -16.31
CA VAL A 198 9.00 0.25 -16.07
C VAL A 198 9.74 1.58 -16.13
N VAL A 199 11.00 1.63 -15.71
CA VAL A 199 11.83 2.85 -15.82
C VAL A 199 12.17 3.17 -17.28
N GLU A 200 12.41 2.16 -18.12
CA GLU A 200 12.64 2.35 -19.56
C GLU A 200 11.42 2.90 -20.29
N GLU A 201 10.21 2.44 -19.92
CA GLU A 201 8.95 2.89 -20.51
C GLU A 201 7.88 3.09 -19.42
N PRO A 202 7.82 4.27 -18.76
CA PRO A 202 6.92 4.52 -17.63
C PRO A 202 5.48 4.72 -18.09
N THR A 203 4.83 3.63 -18.48
CA THR A 203 3.44 3.57 -18.94
C THR A 203 2.65 2.52 -18.15
N LEU A 204 1.32 2.67 -18.11
CA LEU A 204 0.44 1.69 -17.46
C LEU A 204 0.59 0.29 -18.07
N LEU A 205 0.80 0.18 -19.38
CA LEU A 205 0.98 -1.11 -20.05
C LEU A 205 2.28 -1.79 -19.63
N SER A 206 3.38 -1.03 -19.55
CA SER A 206 4.66 -1.56 -19.04
C SER A 206 4.53 -2.02 -17.58
N PHE A 207 3.87 -1.22 -16.74
CA PHE A 207 3.56 -1.58 -15.35
C PHE A 207 2.74 -2.88 -15.24
N MET A 208 1.64 -3.02 -15.98
CA MET A 208 0.81 -4.23 -15.95
C MET A 208 1.56 -5.47 -16.44
N TYR A 209 2.34 -5.31 -17.51
CA TYR A 209 3.15 -6.40 -18.04
C TYR A 209 4.23 -6.84 -17.04
N ALA A 210 4.96 -5.89 -16.44
CA ALA A 210 5.98 -6.15 -15.43
C ALA A 210 5.38 -6.83 -14.19
N SER A 211 4.20 -6.38 -13.74
CA SER A 211 3.50 -6.95 -12.58
C SER A 211 3.09 -8.41 -12.81
N ARG A 212 2.54 -8.74 -13.99
CA ARG A 212 2.19 -10.12 -14.35
C ARG A 212 3.40 -11.04 -14.42
N LEU A 213 4.48 -10.56 -15.06
CA LEU A 213 5.72 -11.33 -15.13
C LEU A 213 6.29 -11.59 -13.75
N PHE A 214 6.37 -10.56 -12.91
CA PHE A 214 6.84 -10.67 -11.55
C PHE A 214 6.03 -11.69 -10.74
N ALA A 215 4.70 -11.60 -10.77
CA ALA A 215 3.83 -12.52 -10.04
C ALA A 215 4.09 -13.99 -10.40
N ARG A 216 4.33 -14.25 -11.70
CA ARG A 216 4.66 -15.57 -12.22
C ARG A 216 6.07 -16.02 -11.82
N ASP A 217 7.05 -15.16 -12.04
CA ASP A 217 8.47 -15.49 -11.89
C ASP A 217 8.91 -15.56 -10.42
N ALA A 218 8.19 -14.86 -9.53
CA ALA A 218 8.34 -14.95 -8.07
C ALA A 218 7.45 -16.04 -7.45
N GLU A 219 6.76 -16.86 -8.26
CA GLU A 219 5.92 -17.99 -7.82
C GLU A 219 4.81 -17.61 -6.81
N LEU A 220 4.27 -16.39 -6.90
CA LEU A 220 3.26 -15.87 -5.98
C LEU A 220 1.82 -16.22 -6.37
N LEU A 221 1.60 -16.63 -7.63
CA LEU A 221 0.26 -16.87 -8.17
C LEU A 221 -0.37 -18.14 -7.59
N THR A 222 -1.48 -18.00 -6.87
CA THR A 222 -2.41 -19.12 -6.61
C THR A 222 -3.10 -19.54 -7.90
N ASP A 223 -3.63 -20.78 -7.94
CA ASP A 223 -4.36 -21.28 -9.11
C ASP A 223 -5.55 -20.38 -9.47
N ARG A 224 -6.28 -19.88 -8.46
CA ARG A 224 -7.44 -19.01 -8.63
C ARG A 224 -7.07 -17.65 -9.21
N VAL A 225 -6.00 -17.03 -8.69
CA VAL A 225 -5.49 -15.74 -9.20
C VAL A 225 -5.01 -15.92 -10.65
N ARG A 226 -4.30 -17.02 -10.95
CA ARG A 226 -3.83 -17.33 -12.31
C ARG A 226 -4.99 -17.49 -13.29
N GLU A 227 -6.02 -18.24 -12.93
CA GLU A 227 -7.21 -18.47 -13.74
C GLU A 227 -7.93 -17.14 -14.02
N THR A 228 -8.17 -16.33 -12.99
CA THR A 228 -8.83 -15.02 -13.11
C THR A 228 -8.06 -14.08 -14.07
N ILE A 229 -6.73 -14.01 -13.96
CA ILE A 229 -5.90 -13.19 -14.87
C ILE A 229 -5.99 -13.68 -16.31
N ALA A 230 -6.07 -14.99 -16.52
CA ALA A 230 -6.21 -15.59 -17.84
C ALA A 230 -7.57 -15.24 -18.46
N GLU A 231 -8.66 -15.35 -17.70
CA GLU A 231 -10.00 -14.99 -18.15
C GLU A 231 -10.12 -13.50 -18.51
N VAL A 232 -9.51 -12.61 -17.73
CA VAL A 232 -9.42 -11.18 -18.09
C VAL A 232 -8.64 -10.99 -19.39
N SER A 233 -7.58 -11.76 -19.61
CA SER A 233 -6.78 -11.66 -20.83
C SER A 233 -7.53 -12.20 -22.06
N ASP A 234 -8.33 -13.26 -21.89
CA ASP A 234 -9.20 -13.82 -22.93
C ASP A 234 -10.34 -12.84 -23.33
N ALA A 235 -10.69 -11.93 -22.43
CA ALA A 235 -11.60 -10.80 -22.67
C ALA A 235 -10.87 -9.52 -23.17
N ASP A 236 -9.63 -9.62 -23.67
CA ASP A 236 -8.78 -8.51 -24.14
C ASP A 236 -8.44 -7.45 -23.05
N GLY A 237 -8.64 -7.79 -21.78
CA GLY A 237 -8.36 -6.93 -20.62
C GLY A 237 -6.90 -7.00 -20.14
N GLN A 238 -6.57 -6.14 -19.16
CA GLN A 238 -5.26 -6.14 -18.51
C GLN A 238 -5.44 -6.31 -17.00
N ALA A 239 -5.00 -7.45 -16.46
CA ALA A 239 -5.02 -7.74 -15.03
C ALA A 239 -3.65 -8.18 -14.50
N SER A 240 -3.47 -8.10 -13.18
CA SER A 240 -2.36 -8.67 -12.42
C SER A 240 -2.80 -8.96 -10.99
N MET A 241 -2.00 -9.73 -10.25
CA MET A 241 -2.16 -9.91 -8.81
C MET A 241 -1.78 -8.63 -8.07
N ALA A 242 -2.54 -8.26 -7.04
CA ALA A 242 -2.09 -7.31 -6.03
C ALA A 242 -1.14 -8.05 -5.08
N MET A 243 0.14 -7.67 -5.09
CA MET A 243 1.17 -8.44 -4.38
C MET A 243 0.84 -8.59 -2.90
N LEU A 244 1.06 -9.80 -2.37
CA LEU A 244 0.83 -10.16 -0.97
C LEU A 244 -0.65 -10.19 -0.54
N GLY A 245 -1.56 -10.37 -1.50
CA GLY A 245 -2.96 -10.74 -1.23
C GLY A 245 -3.49 -11.70 -2.29
N GLU A 246 -4.53 -12.48 -1.98
CA GLU A 246 -5.21 -13.28 -2.99
C GLU A 246 -6.21 -12.41 -3.76
N THR A 247 -5.69 -11.37 -4.40
CA THR A 247 -6.45 -10.29 -5.03
C THR A 247 -5.97 -10.11 -6.47
N VAL A 248 -6.91 -9.97 -7.39
CA VAL A 248 -6.64 -9.55 -8.79
C VAL A 248 -7.12 -8.13 -8.97
N PHE A 249 -6.28 -7.28 -9.54
CA PHE A 249 -6.66 -5.96 -10.01
C PHE A 249 -6.53 -5.87 -11.53
N ALA A 250 -7.39 -5.09 -12.15
CA ALA A 250 -7.42 -4.84 -13.59
C ALA A 250 -7.55 -3.35 -13.90
N LEU A 251 -7.03 -2.95 -15.07
CA LEU A 251 -7.24 -1.61 -15.61
C LEU A 251 -8.49 -1.59 -16.48
N GLY A 252 -9.17 -0.43 -16.52
CA GLY A 252 -10.38 -0.29 -17.32
C GLY A 252 -11.49 -1.18 -16.76
N THR A 253 -12.16 -1.94 -17.61
CA THR A 253 -13.30 -2.83 -17.31
C THR A 253 -12.94 -4.31 -17.34
N GLY A 254 -11.65 -4.65 -17.27
CA GLY A 254 -11.18 -6.01 -17.56
C GLY A 254 -11.82 -7.13 -16.74
N LEU A 255 -12.10 -6.90 -15.45
CA LEU A 255 -12.75 -7.90 -14.60
C LEU A 255 -14.24 -8.01 -14.91
N SER A 256 -14.91 -6.86 -15.08
CA SER A 256 -16.32 -6.82 -15.49
C SER A 256 -16.55 -7.51 -16.85
N ASP A 257 -15.67 -7.26 -17.83
CA ASP A 257 -15.74 -7.83 -19.18
C ASP A 257 -15.49 -9.35 -19.17
N ALA A 258 -14.72 -9.85 -18.19
CA ALA A 258 -14.54 -11.28 -17.91
C ALA A 258 -15.69 -11.92 -17.11
N GLY A 259 -16.71 -11.15 -16.72
CA GLY A 259 -17.91 -11.66 -16.03
C GLY A 259 -17.82 -11.69 -14.51
N TYR A 260 -16.83 -11.03 -13.90
CA TYR A 260 -16.74 -10.85 -12.46
C TYR A 260 -17.63 -9.69 -11.99
N GLU A 261 -17.91 -9.65 -10.68
CA GLU A 261 -18.52 -8.49 -10.00
C GLU A 261 -17.45 -7.77 -9.16
N PRO A 262 -16.57 -6.96 -9.78
CA PRO A 262 -15.46 -6.34 -9.06
C PRO A 262 -15.91 -5.10 -8.28
N SER A 263 -15.12 -4.74 -7.27
CA SER A 263 -15.09 -3.37 -6.78
C SER A 263 -14.49 -2.45 -7.85
N VAL A 264 -14.98 -1.21 -7.94
CA VAL A 264 -14.63 -0.28 -9.02
C VAL A 264 -14.20 1.06 -8.42
N CYS A 265 -12.99 1.49 -8.76
CA CYS A 265 -12.44 2.76 -8.32
C CYS A 265 -11.50 3.37 -9.38
N ALA A 266 -10.65 4.31 -8.97
CA ALA A 266 -9.66 4.91 -9.84
C ALA A 266 -8.34 5.14 -9.11
N THR A 267 -7.30 5.53 -9.84
CA THR A 267 -6.02 5.93 -9.25
C THR A 267 -6.16 7.25 -8.47
N HIS A 268 -5.71 7.31 -7.21
CA HIS A 268 -5.80 8.53 -6.39
C HIS A 268 -4.56 9.43 -6.51
N PRO A 269 -4.65 10.63 -7.13
CA PRO A 269 -3.46 11.37 -7.54
C PRO A 269 -2.73 12.17 -6.45
N ALA A 270 -3.36 12.39 -5.28
CA ALA A 270 -2.89 13.36 -4.30
C ALA A 270 -2.15 12.75 -3.10
N GLY A 271 -2.20 11.43 -2.95
CA GLY A 271 -1.69 10.74 -1.77
C GLY A 271 -2.53 11.02 -0.52
N ALA A 272 -1.96 10.73 0.66
CA ALA A 272 -2.60 10.94 1.94
C ALA A 272 -2.88 12.43 2.23
N VAL A 273 -4.08 12.74 2.73
CA VAL A 273 -4.51 14.12 2.99
C VAL A 273 -5.25 14.25 4.32
N LEU A 274 -5.04 15.36 5.02
CA LEU A 274 -5.91 15.79 6.12
C LEU A 274 -7.22 16.34 5.54
N LYS A 275 -8.35 15.98 6.16
CA LYS A 275 -9.68 16.51 5.84
C LYS A 275 -9.99 17.81 6.60
#